data_AF-A0A401J5X4-F1
#
_entry.id   AF-A0A401J5X4-F1
#
_cell.length_a   1.000
_cell.length_b   1.000
_cell.length_c   1.000
_cell.angle_alpha   90.00
_cell.angle_beta   90.00
_cell.angle_gamma   90.00
#
_symmetry.space_group_name_H-M   'P 1'
#
loop_
_entity.id
_entity.type
_entity.pdbx_description
1 polymer ?
#
loop_
_entity_poly.entity_id
_entity_poly.type
_entity_poly.pdbx_seq_one_letter_code
_entity_poly.pdbx_strand_id
1 'polypeptide(L)'
;MILTRRHLLLGATATLAGCDRLGRNEAVREALFSAENFHRWAQRSLMARDALAQEFRPDQISPIFRANGTANPNTPAYKALWRSGFADWRLPVTGLVARPLSLSLAQLQAMPHRTQITRHDCVEGWSAIGKWRGVPLKPILEAAGLSDRARYLVFRCADDMGGGRPYYESIDRLDAFHPQTILAYALNDRPLTVANGAPLRLRVERQLGYKQAKYLMGIEAVATLDGIGKGKGGFWEDYAGYDWYAGI
;
A
#
# COMPACT_ATOMS: atom_id res chain seq x y z
N MET A 1 17.21 0.66 55.62
CA MET A 1 15.88 1.24 55.35
C MET A 1 15.35 0.58 54.08
N ILE A 2 14.41 -0.37 54.22
CA ILE A 2 13.93 -1.26 53.16
C ILE A 2 12.75 -0.57 52.47
N LEU A 3 12.91 -0.21 51.19
CA LEU A 3 11.83 0.34 50.36
C LEU A 3 10.92 -0.80 49.87
N THR A 4 9.66 -0.78 50.29
CA THR A 4 8.66 -1.80 49.99
C THR A 4 7.97 -1.57 48.63
N ARG A 5 7.67 -2.68 47.95
CA ARG A 5 7.08 -2.84 46.60
C ARG A 5 5.68 -2.22 46.37
N ARG A 6 5.16 -1.37 47.25
CA ARG A 6 3.76 -0.89 47.19
C ARG A 6 3.53 0.46 46.49
N HIS A 7 4.57 1.17 46.06
CA HIS A 7 4.43 2.46 45.38
C HIS A 7 4.44 2.41 43.85
N LEU A 8 4.49 1.22 43.23
CA LEU A 8 4.58 1.08 41.77
C LEU A 8 3.24 0.88 41.05
N LEU A 9 2.09 0.96 41.76
CA LEU A 9 0.78 0.62 41.20
C LEU A 9 -0.16 1.83 40.95
N LEU A 10 0.31 3.06 41.09
CA LEU A 10 -0.51 4.27 40.84
C LEU A 10 -0.17 5.03 39.53
N GLY A 11 0.75 4.51 38.71
CA GLY A 11 1.20 5.21 37.49
C GLY A 11 0.58 4.74 36.16
N ALA A 12 -0.22 3.67 36.14
CA ALA A 12 -0.54 2.96 34.90
C ALA A 12 -1.89 3.33 34.24
N THR A 13 -2.71 4.20 34.84
CA THR A 13 -4.07 4.49 34.33
C THR A 13 -4.26 5.88 33.71
N ALA A 14 -3.22 6.72 33.65
CA ALA A 14 -3.32 8.08 33.11
C ALA A 14 -2.90 8.23 31.63
N THR A 15 -2.45 7.17 30.94
CA THR A 15 -1.79 7.29 29.63
C THR A 15 -2.69 7.07 28.41
N LEU A 16 -3.91 6.55 28.56
CA LEU A 16 -4.76 6.25 27.39
C LEU A 16 -5.68 7.41 26.95
N ALA A 17 -6.04 8.34 27.83
CA ALA A 17 -6.80 9.54 27.45
C ALA A 17 -5.90 10.67 26.90
N GLY A 18 -4.58 10.60 27.12
CA GLY A 18 -3.60 11.60 26.71
C GLY A 18 -3.22 11.52 25.23
N CYS A 19 -3.13 10.32 24.67
CA CYS A 19 -2.77 10.12 23.25
C CYS A 19 -3.82 10.71 22.29
N ASP A 20 -5.11 10.57 22.61
CA ASP A 20 -6.19 11.17 21.84
C ASP A 20 -6.21 12.71 21.88
N ARG A 21 -5.74 13.29 22.99
CA ARG A 21 -5.65 14.75 23.16
C ARG A 21 -4.40 15.33 22.49
N LEU A 22 -3.30 14.58 22.47
CA LEU A 22 -2.04 14.95 21.79
C LEU A 22 -2.17 14.86 20.27
N GLY A 23 -2.89 13.86 19.74
CA GLY A 23 -3.19 13.77 18.30
C GLY A 23 -4.12 14.88 17.77
N ARG A 24 -4.78 15.63 18.67
CA ARG A 24 -5.60 16.81 18.35
C ARG A 24 -4.85 18.14 18.46
N ASN A 25 -3.61 18.15 18.94
CA ASN A 25 -2.79 19.36 19.05
C ASN A 25 -2.06 19.65 17.74
N GLU A 26 -2.28 20.83 17.18
CA GLU A 26 -1.74 21.26 15.88
C GLU A 26 -0.21 21.31 15.86
N ALA A 27 0.42 21.75 16.95
CA ALA A 27 1.88 21.79 17.06
C ALA A 27 2.53 20.39 17.12
N VAL A 28 1.84 19.43 17.74
CA VAL A 28 2.30 18.02 17.77
C VAL A 28 2.17 17.41 16.36
N ARG A 29 1.10 17.74 15.64
CA ARG A 29 0.92 17.28 14.25
C ARG A 29 1.97 17.88 13.31
N GLU A 30 2.26 19.16 13.44
CA GLU A 30 3.29 19.83 12.64
C GLU A 30 4.69 19.24 12.90
N ALA A 31 5.02 18.95 14.16
CA ALA A 31 6.25 18.26 14.52
C ALA A 31 6.32 16.83 13.92
N LEU A 32 5.22 16.09 13.92
CA LEU A 32 5.13 14.76 13.30
C LEU A 32 5.28 14.82 11.77
N PHE A 33 4.65 15.78 11.09
CA PHE A 33 4.84 15.99 9.65
C PHE A 33 6.26 16.40 9.30
N SER A 34 6.91 17.21 10.15
CA SER A 34 8.34 17.52 10.02
C SER A 34 9.19 16.26 10.13
N ALA A 35 8.87 15.38 11.08
CA ALA A 35 9.55 14.09 11.25
C ALA A 35 9.32 13.14 10.05
N GLU A 36 8.10 13.07 9.51
CA GLU A 36 7.79 12.26 8.32
C GLU A 36 8.53 12.77 7.08
N ASN A 37 8.54 14.09 6.87
CA ASN A 37 9.27 14.72 5.77
C ASN A 37 10.79 14.51 5.92
N PHE A 38 11.30 14.56 7.15
CA PHE A 38 12.69 14.26 7.45
C PHE A 38 13.01 12.78 7.20
N HIS A 39 12.17 11.84 7.66
CA HIS A 39 12.33 10.39 7.42
C HIS A 39 12.40 10.10 5.92
N ARG A 40 11.46 10.66 5.16
CA ARG A 40 11.44 10.55 3.70
C ARG A 40 12.68 11.15 3.04
N TRP A 41 13.09 12.34 3.48
CA TRP A 41 14.31 12.97 2.97
C TRP A 41 15.55 12.14 3.28
N ALA A 42 15.68 11.63 4.51
CA ALA A 42 16.81 10.83 4.95
C ALA A 42 16.92 9.53 4.16
N GLN A 43 15.82 8.76 4.04
CA GLN A 43 15.81 7.53 3.24
C GLN A 43 16.18 7.80 1.77
N ARG A 44 15.68 8.89 1.18
CA ARG A 44 15.99 9.25 -0.23
C ARG A 44 17.40 9.78 -0.43
N SER A 45 18.02 10.34 0.61
CA SER A 45 19.38 10.87 0.54
C SER A 45 20.42 9.80 0.79
N LEU A 46 20.08 8.77 1.58
CA LEU A 46 20.98 7.68 1.94
C LEU A 46 20.87 6.47 1.01
N MET A 47 19.71 6.23 0.42
CA MET A 47 19.51 5.13 -0.54
C MET A 47 19.63 5.65 -1.97
N ALA A 48 20.39 4.95 -2.82
CA ALA A 48 20.33 5.20 -4.25
C ALA A 48 18.88 5.06 -4.73
N ARG A 49 18.47 5.94 -5.65
CA ARG A 49 17.07 5.99 -6.14
C ARG A 49 16.60 4.64 -6.70
N ASP A 50 17.52 3.89 -7.28
CA ASP A 50 17.28 2.57 -7.87
C ASP A 50 17.74 1.41 -6.98
N ALA A 51 18.08 1.66 -5.71
CA ALA A 51 18.43 0.62 -4.76
C ALA A 51 17.23 -0.31 -4.56
N LEU A 52 17.40 -1.57 -4.96
CA LEU A 52 16.40 -2.62 -4.80
C LEU A 52 16.25 -2.97 -3.31
N ALA A 53 15.01 -3.13 -2.86
CA ALA A 53 14.70 -3.88 -1.67
C ALA A 53 15.28 -5.30 -1.77
N GLN A 54 15.69 -5.84 -0.63
CA GLN A 54 16.31 -7.14 -0.53
C GLN A 54 15.44 -8.23 -1.16
N GLU A 55 16.04 -9.00 -2.06
CA GLU A 55 15.43 -10.22 -2.58
C GLU A 55 15.97 -11.45 -1.86
N PHE A 56 15.10 -12.43 -1.71
CA PHE A 56 15.35 -13.66 -0.97
C PHE A 56 15.44 -14.85 -1.92
N ARG A 57 16.01 -15.95 -1.44
CA ARG A 57 16.06 -17.19 -2.20
C ARG A 57 14.76 -18.00 -2.07
N PRO A 58 14.46 -18.92 -3.00
CA PRO A 58 13.27 -19.77 -2.91
C PRO A 58 13.15 -20.59 -1.62
N ASP A 59 14.26 -21.04 -1.04
CA ASP A 59 14.30 -21.79 0.23
C ASP A 59 13.94 -20.94 1.46
N GLN A 60 13.89 -19.61 1.31
CA GLN A 60 13.53 -18.67 2.37
C GLN A 60 12.07 -18.22 2.31
N ILE A 61 11.28 -18.70 1.33
CA ILE A 61 9.86 -18.38 1.22
C ILE A 61 9.13 -18.87 2.49
N SER A 62 8.31 -18.00 3.07
CA SER A 62 7.55 -18.36 4.26
C SER A 62 6.56 -19.49 3.97
N PRO A 63 6.41 -20.49 4.85
CA PRO A 63 5.50 -21.62 4.63
C PRO A 63 4.04 -21.17 4.50
N ILE A 64 3.69 -20.07 5.15
CA ILE A 64 2.38 -19.43 5.06
C ILE A 64 2.58 -17.95 4.76
N PHE A 65 1.99 -17.48 3.67
CA PHE A 65 1.87 -16.05 3.41
C PHE A 65 0.54 -15.54 4.00
N ARG A 66 0.61 -14.88 5.16
CA ARG A 66 -0.56 -14.40 5.89
C ARG A 66 -1.30 -13.30 5.09
N ALA A 67 -2.61 -13.43 5.00
CA ALA A 67 -3.46 -12.34 4.52
C ALA A 67 -3.64 -11.29 5.62
N ASN A 68 -3.35 -10.02 5.31
CA ASN A 68 -3.58 -8.88 6.19
C ASN A 68 -4.85 -8.11 5.80
N GLY A 69 -5.50 -7.43 6.75
CA GLY A 69 -6.68 -6.59 6.51
C GLY A 69 -7.86 -7.37 5.94
N THR A 70 -8.61 -6.76 5.01
CA THR A 70 -9.81 -7.38 4.40
C THR A 70 -9.50 -8.70 3.71
N ALA A 71 -10.04 -9.82 4.18
CA ALA A 71 -9.84 -11.13 3.56
C ALA A 71 -10.77 -11.41 2.35
N ASN A 72 -11.86 -10.66 2.22
CA ASN A 72 -12.75 -10.70 1.07
C ASN A 72 -13.57 -9.40 1.01
N PRO A 73 -13.53 -8.62 -0.08
CA PRO A 73 -14.37 -7.42 -0.24
C PRO A 73 -15.85 -7.71 -0.03
N ASN A 74 -16.31 -8.89 -0.46
CA ASN A 74 -17.69 -9.39 -0.38
C ASN A 74 -18.77 -8.44 -0.93
N THR A 75 -18.38 -7.38 -1.67
CA THR A 75 -19.31 -6.47 -2.33
C THR A 75 -20.02 -7.21 -3.47
N PRO A 76 -21.28 -6.84 -3.81
CA PRO A 76 -21.98 -7.44 -4.94
C PRO A 76 -21.20 -7.36 -6.25
N ALA A 77 -20.58 -6.20 -6.54
CA ALA A 77 -19.76 -5.98 -7.72
C ALA A 77 -18.53 -6.91 -7.76
N TYR A 78 -17.77 -6.99 -6.67
CA TYR A 78 -16.60 -7.86 -6.61
C TYR A 78 -16.97 -9.35 -6.73
N LYS A 79 -18.07 -9.77 -6.10
CA LYS A 79 -18.58 -11.15 -6.24
C LYS A 79 -18.96 -11.49 -7.67
N ALA A 80 -19.56 -10.55 -8.42
CA ALA A 80 -19.90 -10.77 -9.83
C ALA A 80 -18.63 -11.02 -10.65
N LEU A 81 -17.60 -10.18 -10.47
CA LEU A 81 -16.31 -10.32 -11.15
C LEU A 81 -15.60 -11.62 -10.75
N TRP A 82 -15.60 -11.98 -9.47
CA TRP A 82 -14.99 -13.21 -8.99
C TRP A 82 -15.65 -14.46 -9.60
N ARG A 83 -16.99 -14.48 -9.72
CA ARG A 83 -17.75 -15.59 -10.33
C ARG A 83 -17.45 -15.78 -11.82
N SER A 84 -17.15 -14.71 -12.55
CA SER A 84 -16.73 -14.80 -13.96
C SER A 84 -15.22 -15.00 -14.13
N GLY A 85 -14.48 -15.33 -13.07
CA GLY A 85 -13.03 -15.48 -13.12
C GLY A 85 -12.30 -14.18 -13.50
N PHE A 86 -12.91 -13.03 -13.17
CA PHE A 86 -12.45 -11.69 -13.51
C PHE A 86 -12.37 -11.41 -15.02
N ALA A 87 -13.13 -12.13 -15.85
CA ALA A 87 -13.17 -11.92 -17.31
C ALA A 87 -13.55 -10.47 -17.69
N ASP A 88 -14.49 -9.89 -16.93
CA ASP A 88 -15.00 -8.53 -17.16
C ASP A 88 -14.28 -7.47 -16.33
N TRP A 89 -13.34 -7.86 -15.47
CA TRP A 89 -12.58 -6.89 -14.67
C TRP A 89 -11.66 -6.08 -15.57
N ARG A 90 -11.56 -4.77 -15.28
CA ARG A 90 -10.69 -3.83 -15.98
C ARG A 90 -10.01 -2.91 -14.97
N LEU A 91 -8.77 -2.55 -15.25
CA LEU A 91 -8.00 -1.54 -14.53
C LEU A 91 -8.00 -0.22 -15.30
N PRO A 92 -8.84 0.75 -14.93
CA PRO A 92 -8.73 2.10 -15.45
C PRO A 92 -7.44 2.76 -14.93
N VAL A 93 -6.72 3.43 -15.84
CA VAL A 93 -5.60 4.33 -15.51
C VAL A 93 -5.99 5.73 -15.99
N THR A 94 -6.26 6.64 -15.07
CA THR A 94 -6.92 7.94 -15.32
C THR A 94 -6.21 9.10 -14.62
N GLY A 95 -6.83 10.28 -14.64
CA GLY A 95 -6.30 11.51 -14.04
C GLY A 95 -5.33 12.21 -14.98
N LEU A 96 -4.17 12.60 -14.46
CA LEU A 96 -3.11 13.33 -15.16
C LEU A 96 -2.30 12.44 -16.10
N VAL A 97 -2.97 11.87 -17.10
CA VAL A 97 -2.41 11.02 -18.16
C VAL A 97 -2.87 11.54 -19.52
N ALA A 98 -2.01 11.42 -20.55
CA ALA A 98 -2.35 11.84 -21.92
C ALA A 98 -3.32 10.86 -22.60
N ARG A 99 -3.23 9.57 -22.27
CA ARG A 99 -4.02 8.49 -22.84
C ARG A 99 -4.58 7.62 -21.71
N PRO A 100 -5.82 7.88 -21.24
CA PRO A 100 -6.46 7.00 -20.27
C PRO A 100 -6.50 5.56 -20.78
N LEU A 101 -6.18 4.60 -19.92
CA LEU A 101 -6.17 3.18 -20.25
C LEU A 101 -7.31 2.45 -19.53
N SER A 102 -7.71 1.29 -20.06
CA SER A 102 -8.59 0.33 -19.40
C SER A 102 -8.09 -1.08 -19.70
N LEU A 103 -7.27 -1.61 -18.79
CA LEU A 103 -6.51 -2.85 -19.02
C LEU A 103 -7.24 -4.06 -18.44
N SER A 104 -7.44 -5.11 -19.23
CA SER A 104 -7.93 -6.39 -18.72
C SER A 104 -6.84 -7.14 -17.96
N LEU A 105 -7.25 -8.12 -17.14
CA LEU A 105 -6.31 -9.00 -16.45
C LEU A 105 -5.41 -9.75 -17.46
N ALA A 106 -6.00 -10.23 -18.57
CA ALA A 106 -5.26 -10.93 -19.61
C ALA A 106 -4.23 -10.03 -20.30
N GLN A 107 -4.56 -8.76 -20.56
CA GLN A 107 -3.61 -7.79 -21.13
C GLN A 107 -2.43 -7.54 -20.18
N LEU A 108 -2.70 -7.38 -18.87
CA LEU A 108 -1.63 -7.25 -17.87
C LEU A 108 -0.75 -8.51 -17.83
N GLN A 109 -1.34 -9.71 -17.84
CA GLN A 109 -0.59 -10.96 -17.82
C GLN A 109 0.27 -11.18 -19.08
N ALA A 110 -0.12 -10.58 -20.21
CA ALA A 110 0.65 -10.61 -21.46
C ALA A 110 1.78 -9.58 -21.53
N MET A 111 1.81 -8.58 -20.65
CA MET A 111 2.90 -7.59 -20.58
C MET A 111 4.20 -8.21 -20.03
N PRO A 112 5.37 -7.60 -20.30
CA PRO A 112 6.61 -7.92 -19.61
C PRO A 112 6.38 -7.88 -18.09
N HIS A 113 6.67 -9.00 -17.44
CA HIS A 113 6.44 -9.16 -16.02
C HIS A 113 7.75 -9.34 -15.28
N ARG A 114 7.73 -9.00 -14.00
CA ARG A 114 8.81 -9.24 -13.05
C ARG A 114 8.37 -10.32 -12.08
N THR A 115 9.31 -11.20 -11.74
CA THR A 115 9.19 -12.09 -10.59
C THR A 115 10.16 -11.63 -9.52
N GLN A 116 9.71 -11.58 -8.27
CA GLN A 116 10.51 -11.10 -7.15
C GLN A 116 10.16 -11.85 -5.88
N ILE A 117 11.17 -12.28 -5.12
CA ILE A 117 10.96 -12.93 -3.83
C ILE A 117 11.32 -11.89 -2.77
N THR A 118 10.31 -11.29 -2.16
CA THR A 118 10.47 -10.14 -1.27
C THR A 118 9.73 -10.35 0.03
N ARG A 119 10.17 -9.64 1.07
CA ARG A 119 9.52 -9.66 2.38
C ARG A 119 8.41 -8.62 2.41
N HIS A 120 7.29 -9.00 2.97
CA HIS A 120 6.21 -8.10 3.37
C HIS A 120 6.34 -7.85 4.85
N ASP A 121 6.56 -6.59 5.23
CA ASP A 121 6.69 -6.16 6.62
C ASP A 121 5.40 -5.45 7.05
N CYS A 122 4.65 -6.07 7.97
CA CYS A 122 3.41 -5.52 8.49
C CYS A 122 3.67 -4.62 9.70
N VAL A 123 2.95 -3.50 9.78
CA VAL A 123 2.96 -2.60 10.95
C VAL A 123 2.57 -3.31 12.26
N GLU A 124 1.84 -4.43 12.17
CA GLU A 124 1.44 -5.26 13.31
C GLU A 124 2.59 -6.13 13.89
N GLY A 125 3.83 -5.95 13.42
CA GLY A 125 5.01 -6.61 13.99
C GLY A 125 5.30 -8.02 13.45
N TRP A 126 4.75 -8.38 12.29
CA TRP A 126 5.03 -9.65 11.63
C TRP A 126 5.49 -9.43 10.19
N SER A 127 6.22 -10.40 9.65
CA SER A 127 6.65 -10.39 8.26
C SER A 127 6.49 -11.75 7.58
N ALA A 128 6.37 -11.73 6.26
CA ALA A 128 6.29 -12.94 5.44
C ALA A 128 7.02 -12.74 4.10
N ILE A 129 7.80 -13.74 3.69
CA ILE A 129 8.50 -13.75 2.41
C ILE A 129 7.63 -14.45 1.38
N GLY A 130 7.35 -13.78 0.27
CA GLY A 130 6.53 -14.30 -0.82
C GLY A 130 7.20 -14.11 -2.18
N LYS A 131 6.97 -15.05 -3.08
CA LYS A 131 7.36 -14.94 -4.50
C LYS A 131 6.22 -14.30 -5.28
N TRP A 132 6.38 -13.03 -5.62
CA TRP A 132 5.41 -12.25 -6.36
C TRP A 132 5.73 -12.25 -7.84
N ARG A 133 4.68 -12.30 -8.67
CA ARG A 133 4.78 -12.08 -10.11
C ARG A 133 3.73 -11.09 -10.57
N GLY A 134 4.16 -10.12 -11.36
CA GLY A 134 3.34 -8.99 -11.76
C GLY A 134 3.99 -8.10 -12.82
N VAL A 135 3.24 -7.12 -13.30
CA VAL A 135 3.73 -6.14 -14.27
C VAL A 135 4.36 -4.97 -13.51
N PRO A 136 5.60 -4.53 -13.84
CA PRO A 136 6.14 -3.28 -13.32
C PRO A 136 5.19 -2.11 -13.62
N LEU A 137 5.00 -1.22 -12.66
CA LEU A 137 4.04 -0.11 -12.82
C LEU A 137 4.52 0.93 -13.85
N LYS A 138 5.83 1.19 -13.89
CA LYS A 138 6.48 2.13 -14.83
C LYS A 138 5.99 2.04 -16.29
N PRO A 139 6.09 0.89 -17.00
CA PRO A 139 5.67 0.81 -18.39
C PRO A 139 4.18 1.08 -18.61
N ILE A 140 3.32 0.80 -17.62
CA ILE A 140 1.89 1.14 -17.69
C ILE A 140 1.70 2.66 -17.66
N LEU A 141 2.42 3.35 -16.76
CA LEU A 141 2.38 4.80 -16.64
C LEU A 141 2.98 5.51 -17.87
N GLU A 142 4.05 4.95 -18.45
CA GLU A 142 4.63 5.42 -19.71
C GLU A 142 3.66 5.22 -20.89
N ALA A 143 3.01 4.06 -20.99
CA ALA A 143 2.00 3.79 -22.01
C ALA A 143 0.81 4.76 -21.92
N ALA A 144 0.35 5.08 -20.70
CA ALA A 144 -0.69 6.07 -20.43
C ALA A 144 -0.22 7.52 -20.72
N GLY A 145 1.08 7.76 -20.83
CA GLY A 145 1.65 9.10 -20.99
C GLY A 145 1.43 9.95 -19.73
N LEU A 146 1.92 9.48 -18.59
CA LEU A 146 1.84 10.19 -17.31
C LEU A 146 2.39 11.62 -17.42
N SER A 147 1.60 12.62 -17.03
CA SER A 147 2.00 14.02 -17.03
C SER A 147 3.10 14.30 -16.00
N ASP A 148 4.03 15.22 -16.30
CA ASP A 148 5.03 15.70 -15.34
C ASP A 148 4.46 16.52 -14.18
N ARG A 149 3.18 16.89 -14.27
CA ARG A 149 2.41 17.48 -13.16
C ARG A 149 1.91 16.42 -12.17
N ALA A 150 1.88 15.14 -12.55
CA ALA A 150 1.49 14.08 -11.64
C ALA A 150 2.57 13.89 -10.56
N ARG A 151 2.16 13.99 -9.30
CA ARG A 151 3.02 13.79 -8.13
C ARG A 151 2.72 12.48 -7.40
N TYR A 152 1.46 12.03 -7.47
CA TYR A 152 0.99 10.86 -6.76
C TYR A 152 0.14 9.96 -7.66
N LEU A 153 0.12 8.67 -7.31
CA LEU A 153 -0.74 7.66 -7.89
C LEU A 153 -1.68 7.18 -6.79
N VAL A 154 -2.98 7.36 -6.99
CA VAL A 154 -4.04 6.91 -6.08
C VAL A 154 -4.60 5.59 -6.60
N PHE A 155 -4.60 4.57 -5.74
CA PHE A 155 -5.11 3.24 -6.01
C PHE A 155 -6.49 3.09 -5.39
N ARG A 156 -7.48 2.76 -6.22
CA ARG A 156 -8.85 2.47 -5.77
C ARG A 156 -9.02 0.96 -5.62
N CYS A 157 -9.71 0.53 -4.57
CA CYS A 157 -9.84 -0.88 -4.23
C CYS A 157 -11.32 -1.30 -4.13
N ALA A 158 -11.57 -2.61 -4.23
CA ALA A 158 -12.93 -3.14 -4.21
C ALA A 158 -13.50 -3.31 -2.79
N ASP A 159 -12.64 -3.31 -1.77
CA ASP A 159 -13.03 -3.52 -0.37
C ASP A 159 -13.57 -2.27 0.30
N ASP A 160 -14.49 -2.51 1.24
CA ASP A 160 -15.10 -1.52 2.09
C ASP A 160 -14.63 -1.72 3.53
N MET A 161 -14.13 -0.67 4.16
CA MET A 161 -13.60 -0.66 5.53
C MET A 161 -14.68 -0.40 6.58
N GLY A 162 -15.93 -0.70 6.24
CA GLY A 162 -17.11 -0.51 7.05
C GLY A 162 -17.75 0.87 6.84
N GLY A 163 -19.08 0.87 6.74
CA GLY A 163 -19.88 2.08 6.68
C GLY A 163 -19.85 2.79 5.31
N GLY A 164 -19.58 2.07 4.22
CA GLY A 164 -19.53 2.67 2.88
C GLY A 164 -18.23 3.42 2.61
N ARG A 165 -17.15 3.06 3.31
CA ARG A 165 -15.83 3.70 3.18
C ARG A 165 -14.89 2.78 2.39
N PRO A 166 -14.78 2.95 1.06
CA PRO A 166 -13.91 2.11 0.26
C PRO A 166 -12.44 2.31 0.65
N TYR A 167 -11.67 1.23 0.67
CA TYR A 167 -10.23 1.32 0.85
C TYR A 167 -9.60 2.01 -0.37
N TYR A 168 -8.62 2.86 -0.10
CA TYR A 168 -7.77 3.45 -1.11
C TYR A 168 -6.39 3.67 -0.52
N GLU A 169 -5.41 3.78 -1.41
CA GLU A 169 -4.03 4.02 -1.03
C GLU A 169 -3.36 4.96 -2.03
N SER A 170 -2.24 5.58 -1.68
CA SER A 170 -1.41 6.29 -2.65
C SER A 170 0.08 6.13 -2.40
N ILE A 171 0.84 6.30 -3.48
CA ILE A 171 2.30 6.42 -3.45
C ILE A 171 2.71 7.62 -4.30
N ASP A 172 3.91 8.16 -4.07
CA ASP A 172 4.45 9.16 -4.99
C ASP A 172 4.96 8.57 -6.31
N ARG A 173 5.20 9.48 -7.25
CA ARG A 173 5.79 9.17 -8.54
C ARG A 173 7.14 8.46 -8.45
N LEU A 174 8.00 8.72 -7.45
CA LEU A 174 9.30 8.05 -7.36
C LEU A 174 9.11 6.57 -7.07
N ASP A 175 8.30 6.24 -6.05
CA ASP A 175 7.99 4.85 -5.71
C ASP A 175 7.20 4.15 -6.81
N ALA A 176 6.33 4.87 -7.53
CA ALA A 176 5.61 4.32 -8.68
C ALA A 176 6.52 3.91 -9.85
N PHE A 177 7.67 4.59 -10.01
CA PHE A 177 8.66 4.30 -11.05
C PHE A 177 9.74 3.32 -10.61
N HIS A 178 9.75 2.91 -9.34
CA HIS A 178 10.73 1.99 -8.81
C HIS A 178 10.64 0.61 -9.51
N PRO A 179 11.77 -0.04 -9.88
CA PRO A 179 11.76 -1.29 -10.64
C PRO A 179 11.04 -2.47 -9.96
N GLN A 180 10.92 -2.46 -8.62
CA GLN A 180 10.22 -3.49 -7.85
C GLN A 180 8.78 -3.11 -7.46
N THR A 181 8.29 -1.94 -7.90
CA THR A 181 6.88 -1.58 -7.76
C THR A 181 6.10 -2.25 -8.88
N ILE A 182 5.34 -3.29 -8.50
CA ILE A 182 4.63 -4.14 -9.44
C ILE A 182 3.14 -4.22 -9.12
N LEU A 183 2.34 -4.42 -10.16
CA LEU A 183 0.97 -4.88 -10.04
C LEU A 183 0.98 -6.41 -10.11
N ALA A 184 0.96 -7.05 -8.94
CA ALA A 184 1.07 -8.50 -8.79
C ALA A 184 -0.27 -9.19 -9.04
N TYR A 185 -0.25 -10.25 -9.85
CA TYR A 185 -1.39 -11.13 -10.14
C TYR A 185 -1.13 -12.58 -9.71
N ALA A 186 0.07 -12.88 -9.21
CA ALA A 186 0.44 -14.20 -8.68
C ALA A 186 1.33 -14.10 -7.44
N LEU A 187 1.16 -15.09 -6.55
CA LEU A 187 1.91 -15.29 -5.31
C LEU A 187 2.26 -16.77 -5.20
N ASN A 188 3.53 -17.07 -4.96
CA ASN A 188 4.07 -18.43 -4.81
C ASN A 188 3.64 -19.35 -5.96
N ASP A 189 3.88 -18.87 -7.19
CA ASP A 189 3.63 -19.58 -8.46
C ASP A 189 2.15 -19.92 -8.73
N ARG A 190 1.21 -19.34 -7.98
CA ARG A 190 -0.23 -19.48 -8.18
C ARG A 190 -0.90 -18.12 -8.37
N PRO A 191 -2.05 -18.06 -9.07
CA PRO A 191 -2.87 -16.85 -9.07
C PRO A 191 -3.18 -16.40 -7.64
N LEU A 192 -3.33 -15.09 -7.43
CA LEU A 192 -3.70 -14.57 -6.12
C LEU A 192 -5.00 -15.22 -5.63
N THR A 193 -5.00 -15.61 -4.36
CA THR A 193 -6.25 -15.92 -3.67
C THR A 193 -7.00 -14.62 -3.39
N VAL A 194 -8.33 -14.70 -3.17
CA VAL A 194 -9.11 -13.53 -2.74
C VAL A 194 -8.48 -12.92 -1.48
N ALA A 195 -8.16 -13.71 -0.46
CA ALA A 195 -7.53 -13.20 0.76
C ALA A 195 -6.25 -12.36 0.52
N ASN A 196 -5.49 -12.70 -0.53
CA ASN A 196 -4.26 -12.00 -0.89
C ASN A 196 -4.43 -10.91 -1.95
N GLY A 197 -5.66 -10.56 -2.33
CA GLY A 197 -5.96 -9.38 -3.15
C GLY A 197 -6.22 -9.66 -4.63
N ALA A 198 -6.77 -10.84 -4.97
CA ALA A 198 -7.18 -11.13 -6.35
C ALA A 198 -8.10 -10.02 -6.95
N PRO A 199 -8.09 -9.82 -8.28
CA PRO A 199 -7.21 -10.44 -9.25
C PRO A 199 -5.81 -9.79 -9.29
N LEU A 200 -5.68 -8.60 -8.72
CA LEU A 200 -4.50 -7.76 -8.84
C LEU A 200 -4.29 -6.96 -7.55
N ARG A 201 -3.05 -6.92 -7.07
CA ARG A 201 -2.64 -6.10 -5.93
C ARG A 201 -1.42 -5.26 -6.26
N LEU A 202 -1.27 -4.16 -5.56
CA LEU A 202 -0.04 -3.38 -5.53
C LEU A 202 0.99 -4.07 -4.65
N ARG A 203 2.25 -4.03 -5.11
CA ARG A 203 3.44 -4.34 -4.32
C ARG A 203 4.39 -3.15 -4.44
N VAL A 204 4.73 -2.53 -3.30
CA VAL A 204 5.73 -1.46 -3.18
C VAL A 204 6.71 -1.90 -2.11
N GLU A 205 7.79 -2.56 -2.54
CA GLU A 205 8.63 -3.37 -1.65
C GLU A 205 9.49 -2.57 -0.68
N ARG A 206 9.57 -1.25 -0.89
CA ARG A 206 10.28 -0.30 -0.01
C ARG A 206 9.35 0.37 1.00
N GLN A 207 8.11 -0.10 1.13
CA GLN A 207 7.14 0.43 2.08
C GLN A 207 6.44 -0.66 2.88
N LEU A 208 5.94 -0.29 4.06
CA LEU A 208 5.17 -1.15 4.95
C LEU A 208 3.90 -1.71 4.29
N GLY A 209 3.43 -2.82 4.86
CA GLY A 209 2.41 -3.66 4.26
C GLY A 209 1.05 -3.00 3.99
N TYR A 210 0.68 -1.96 4.73
CA TYR A 210 -0.59 -1.26 4.51
C TYR A 210 -0.59 -0.45 3.19
N LYS A 211 0.59 0.02 2.76
CA LYS A 211 0.77 0.73 1.48
C LYS A 211 0.57 -0.18 0.27
N GLN A 212 0.47 -1.49 0.48
CA GLN A 212 0.40 -2.50 -0.57
C GLN A 212 -1.05 -2.92 -0.84
N ALA A 213 -1.80 -1.99 -1.45
CA ALA A 213 -3.22 -2.08 -1.77
C ALA A 213 -3.63 -3.41 -2.44
N LYS A 214 -4.78 -3.96 -2.03
CA LYS A 214 -5.36 -5.20 -2.56
C LYS A 214 -6.60 -4.90 -3.40
N TYR A 215 -7.03 -5.87 -4.21
CA TYR A 215 -8.31 -5.78 -4.95
C TYR A 215 -8.38 -4.54 -5.83
N LEU A 216 -7.32 -4.24 -6.58
CA LEU A 216 -7.23 -3.01 -7.35
C LEU A 216 -8.40 -2.90 -8.34
N MET A 217 -8.99 -1.70 -8.38
CA MET A 217 -10.11 -1.31 -9.25
C MET A 217 -9.80 -0.07 -10.08
N GLY A 218 -8.65 0.59 -9.85
CA GLY A 218 -8.23 1.73 -10.64
C GLY A 218 -6.96 2.38 -10.13
N ILE A 219 -6.30 3.12 -11.02
CA ILE A 219 -5.15 3.97 -10.74
C ILE A 219 -5.46 5.37 -11.26
N GLU A 220 -5.34 6.38 -10.40
CA GLU A 220 -5.60 7.77 -10.73
C GLU A 220 -4.34 8.61 -10.46
N ALA A 221 -3.81 9.26 -11.50
CA ALA A 221 -2.67 10.15 -11.38
C ALA A 221 -3.12 11.56 -10.96
N VAL A 222 -2.58 12.08 -9.86
CA VAL A 222 -2.99 13.37 -9.29
C VAL A 222 -1.79 14.27 -8.96
N ALA A 223 -2.02 15.58 -8.95
CA ALA A 223 -0.99 16.58 -8.60
C ALA A 223 -0.87 16.79 -7.09
N THR A 224 -1.98 16.64 -6.37
CA THR A 224 -2.07 16.74 -4.92
C THR A 224 -2.98 15.65 -4.37
N LEU A 225 -2.79 15.29 -3.11
CA LEU A 225 -3.69 14.42 -2.35
C LEU A 225 -4.80 15.23 -1.65
N ASP A 226 -4.71 16.57 -1.68
CA ASP A 226 -5.77 17.45 -1.18
C ASP A 226 -7.09 17.14 -1.88
N GLY A 227 -8.15 16.91 -1.09
CA GLY A 227 -9.47 16.53 -1.61
C GLY A 227 -9.63 15.05 -1.97
N ILE A 228 -8.59 14.22 -1.82
CA ILE A 228 -8.70 12.76 -1.89
C ILE A 228 -8.92 12.21 -0.48
N GLY A 229 -10.08 11.59 -0.23
CA GLY A 229 -10.43 11.12 1.12
C GLY A 229 -10.46 12.28 2.11
N LYS A 230 -9.68 12.22 3.18
CA LYS A 230 -9.46 13.33 4.12
C LYS A 230 -8.16 14.09 3.88
N GLY A 231 -7.53 13.90 2.72
CA GLY A 231 -6.33 14.61 2.30
C GLY A 231 -5.03 14.11 2.91
N LYS A 232 -5.03 12.97 3.63
CA LYS A 232 -3.82 12.40 4.25
C LYS A 232 -3.17 11.30 3.43
N GLY A 233 -3.73 10.97 2.26
CA GLY A 233 -3.06 10.17 1.24
C GLY A 233 -3.36 8.67 1.26
N GLY A 234 -4.11 8.15 2.21
CA GLY A 234 -4.54 6.76 2.22
C GLY A 234 -5.57 6.51 3.31
N PHE A 235 -6.18 5.34 3.30
CA PHE A 235 -7.23 5.01 4.26
C PHE A 235 -6.69 4.99 5.71
N TRP A 236 -5.56 4.34 5.96
CA TRP A 236 -5.05 4.23 7.33
C TRP A 236 -4.49 5.56 7.84
N GLU A 237 -3.95 6.38 6.96
CA GLU A 237 -3.53 7.75 7.22
C GLU A 237 -4.73 8.62 7.61
N ASP A 238 -5.84 8.52 6.85
CA ASP A 238 -7.08 9.27 7.07
C ASP A 238 -7.77 8.94 8.40
N TYR A 239 -7.77 7.66 8.79
CA TYR A 239 -8.62 7.17 9.88
C TYR A 239 -7.88 6.66 11.12
N ALA A 240 -6.67 6.12 10.95
CA ALA A 240 -5.83 5.62 12.05
C ALA A 240 -4.60 6.50 12.32
N GLY A 241 -4.32 7.49 11.47
CA GLY A 241 -3.19 8.40 11.64
C GLY A 241 -1.84 7.75 11.38
N TYR A 242 -1.80 6.76 10.49
CA TYR A 242 -0.53 6.18 10.02
C TYR A 242 0.26 7.22 9.21
N ASP A 243 1.59 7.03 9.15
CA ASP A 243 2.46 7.85 8.31
C ASP A 243 2.14 7.62 6.83
N TRP A 244 2.13 8.67 6.02
CA TRP A 244 1.86 8.46 4.60
C TRP A 244 3.06 7.82 3.89
N TYR A 245 4.26 8.31 4.18
CA TYR A 245 5.50 7.70 3.70
C TYR A 245 6.01 6.63 4.66
N ALA A 246 5.61 5.39 4.41
CA ALA A 246 5.91 4.24 5.26
C ALA A 246 7.18 3.48 4.84
N GLY A 247 8.23 4.21 4.46
CA GLY A 247 9.41 3.61 3.85
C GLY A 247 10.26 2.78 4.82
N ILE A 248 10.82 1.66 4.34
CA ILE A 248 11.68 0.71 5.08
C ILE A 248 13.00 0.44 4.37
#